data_AF-A0A2G9S1R5-F1
#
_entry.id   AF-A0A2G9S1R5-F1
#
_cell.length_a   1.000
_cell.length_b   1.000
_cell.length_c   1.000
_cell.angle_alpha   90.00
_cell.angle_beta   90.00
_cell.angle_gamma   90.00
#
_symmetry.space_group_name_H-M   'P 1'
#
loop_
_entity.id
_entity.type
_entity.pdbx_description
1 polymer ?
#
loop_
_entity_poly.entity_id
_entity_poly.type
_entity_poly.pdbx_seq_one_letter_code
_entity_poly.pdbx_strand_id
1 'polypeptide(L)'
;MWAVLKLLHGKFSGSHSVYRECIWCCKRQLILHGRGRTLSVGNYSMPTGDIKSLRSIISPPTSKIRNIGIMAHIDAGKTTTTERMLYYSGYIRALGDVDDGDTVTDYMAQERERGITIQSAAVTFDWNEHRINLIDTPGNLQGVLLLDSCHAQTLTVWRQADKHSVPRICFLNKMDKSDASFSYSVESIKEKLKANPLLLQLPIGEGKSFQGLVDLLSMQSICWSTRSSEDGGRIFERKPLKDIKDQDLKNSAIEARNALLEQIADLDDEFASLMLEEYSGDFNLIPLEKLQSAVRRITLARSAVPVLCGSSLKNKGVQPLLDAITLYLPSPDDCPHDFMYVCMN
;
A
#
# COMPACT_ATOMS: atom_id res chain seq x y z
N MET A 1 3.59 72.23 19.45
CA MET A 1 3.95 72.48 18.05
C MET A 1 3.77 71.15 17.31
N TRP A 2 2.71 71.05 16.49
CA TRP A 2 2.34 70.00 15.52
C TRP A 2 2.70 68.52 15.82
N ALA A 3 1.71 67.66 16.09
CA ALA A 3 0.96 66.87 15.09
C ALA A 3 1.89 65.86 14.37
N VAL A 4 1.73 64.55 14.45
CA VAL A 4 0.57 63.72 14.07
C VAL A 4 0.81 62.33 14.73
N LEU A 5 -0.05 61.88 15.66
CA LEU A 5 -1.03 60.78 15.48
C LEU A 5 -0.45 59.55 14.73
N LYS A 6 -0.56 58.30 15.17
CA LYS A 6 -1.60 57.58 15.93
C LYS A 6 -0.92 56.26 16.36
N LEU A 7 -0.77 56.04 17.67
CA LEU A 7 -1.55 55.06 18.45
C LEU A 7 -1.22 53.60 18.05
N LEU A 8 -0.42 52.84 18.82
CA LEU A 8 -0.68 52.35 20.19
C LEU A 8 -2.06 51.66 20.27
N HIS A 9 -2.25 50.44 20.78
CA HIS A 9 -1.85 49.83 22.05
C HIS A 9 -2.06 48.30 21.90
N GLY A 10 -1.49 47.40 22.69
CA GLY A 10 -0.79 47.53 23.95
C GLY A 10 -0.41 46.15 24.46
N LYS A 11 0.64 46.11 25.29
CA LYS A 11 0.97 45.01 26.18
C LYS A 11 -0.12 44.92 27.26
N PHE A 12 -0.51 43.71 27.69
CA PHE A 12 -0.16 43.17 29.01
C PHE A 12 -0.89 41.84 29.34
N SER A 13 -0.13 40.96 29.99
CA SER A 13 -0.50 40.01 31.06
C SER A 13 -1.56 38.92 30.82
N GLY A 14 -1.19 37.69 31.19
CA GLY A 14 -2.15 36.69 31.66
C GLY A 14 -1.73 35.25 31.35
N SER A 15 -1.23 34.56 32.37
CA SER A 15 -1.11 33.09 32.46
C SER A 15 -2.29 32.34 31.84
N HIS A 16 -2.03 31.23 31.13
CA HIS A 16 -2.65 29.90 31.28
C HIS A 16 -2.10 28.94 30.21
N SER A 17 -2.02 27.67 30.57
CA SER A 17 -1.62 26.53 29.74
C SER A 17 -2.30 26.55 28.37
N VAL A 18 -1.54 26.33 27.28
CA VAL A 18 -2.12 26.05 25.96
C VAL A 18 -1.42 24.84 25.35
N TYR A 19 -2.17 23.74 25.34
CA TYR A 19 -2.01 22.59 24.47
C TYR A 19 -1.60 23.01 23.06
N ARG A 20 -0.49 22.49 22.55
CA ARG A 20 -0.20 22.57 21.11
C ARG A 20 -1.04 21.53 20.40
N GLU A 21 -2.20 21.98 19.92
CA GLU A 21 -3.08 21.26 19.02
C GLU A 21 -2.36 20.92 17.71
N CYS A 22 -2.57 19.67 17.31
CA CYS A 22 -2.19 19.06 16.06
C CYS A 22 -3.08 19.64 14.94
N ILE A 23 -2.54 20.56 14.14
CA ILE A 23 -3.22 21.13 12.97
C ILE A 23 -2.67 20.47 11.72
N TRP A 24 -3.17 19.27 11.40
CA TRP A 24 -3.30 18.81 10.00
C TRP A 24 -4.35 17.68 9.86
N CYS A 25 -5.48 17.85 10.53
CA CYS A 25 -6.71 17.16 10.20
C CYS A 25 -7.85 18.16 10.41
N CYS A 26 -8.68 18.38 9.38
CA CYS A 26 -9.89 19.24 9.38
C CYS A 26 -9.76 20.69 8.85
N LYS A 27 -10.15 20.90 7.58
CA LYS A 27 -11.20 21.82 7.06
C LYS A 27 -10.90 22.16 5.58
N ARG A 28 -11.85 22.10 4.64
CA ARG A 28 -13.18 22.73 4.65
C ARG A 28 -14.25 21.88 3.95
N GLN A 29 -15.31 21.54 4.69
CA GLN A 29 -16.65 21.39 4.14
C GLN A 29 -17.18 22.79 3.79
N LEU A 30 -17.50 23.01 2.51
CA LEU A 30 -18.45 24.05 2.11
C LEU A 30 -19.81 23.38 1.96
N ILE A 31 -20.68 23.62 2.95
CA ILE A 31 -22.10 23.26 2.88
C ILE A 31 -22.75 24.27 1.93
N LEU A 32 -23.03 23.85 0.71
CA LEU A 32 -24.07 24.44 -0.13
C LEU A 32 -25.23 23.44 -0.16
N HIS A 33 -26.39 23.86 0.34
CA HIS A 33 -27.62 23.08 0.28
C HIS A 33 -28.02 22.87 -1.18
N GLY A 34 -27.82 21.64 -1.66
CA GLY A 34 -28.35 21.12 -2.92
C GLY A 34 -28.21 19.60 -2.90
N ARG A 35 -29.32 18.87 -3.04
CA ARG A 35 -29.36 17.40 -3.04
C ARG A 35 -28.33 16.85 -4.05
N GLY A 36 -27.23 16.27 -3.56
CA GLY A 36 -26.16 15.70 -4.39
C GLY A 36 -25.25 14.81 -3.55
N ARG A 37 -24.98 13.60 -4.03
CA ARG A 37 -24.17 12.56 -3.39
C ARG A 37 -22.77 13.07 -3.04
N THR A 38 -22.31 12.80 -1.82
CA THR A 38 -20.95 13.11 -1.36
C THR A 38 -19.97 12.12 -2.01
N LEU A 39 -19.37 12.50 -3.13
CA LEU A 39 -18.29 11.75 -3.79
C LEU A 39 -16.95 12.22 -3.23
N SER A 40 -16.20 11.36 -2.54
CA SER A 40 -14.81 11.62 -2.17
C SER A 40 -13.89 11.18 -3.29
N VAL A 41 -13.45 12.13 -4.12
CA VAL A 41 -12.37 11.88 -5.08
C VAL A 41 -11.07 11.77 -4.27
N GLY A 42 -10.48 10.58 -4.25
CA GLY A 42 -9.16 10.39 -3.65
C GLY A 42 -8.11 10.89 -4.62
N ASN A 43 -7.42 11.96 -4.28
CA ASN A 43 -6.38 12.52 -5.12
C ASN A 43 -5.01 12.27 -4.47
N TYR A 44 -4.19 11.40 -5.06
CA TYR A 44 -2.73 11.52 -4.97
C TYR A 44 -2.26 12.54 -6.02
N SER A 45 -2.85 13.74 -6.05
CA SER A 45 -2.36 14.79 -6.92
C SER A 45 -1.17 15.44 -6.24
N MET A 46 -0.02 15.41 -6.93
CA MET A 46 1.11 16.29 -6.64
C MET A 46 0.58 17.73 -6.49
N PRO A 47 1.09 18.52 -5.53
CA PRO A 47 1.02 19.96 -5.68
C PRO A 47 1.62 20.29 -7.05
N THR A 48 0.82 20.89 -7.93
CA THR A 48 1.26 21.32 -9.25
C THR A 48 2.45 22.25 -9.08
N GLY A 49 3.67 21.76 -9.35
CA GLY A 49 4.87 22.60 -9.40
C GLY A 49 6.16 21.98 -8.87
N ASP A 50 6.10 21.14 -7.83
CA ASP A 50 7.31 20.72 -7.13
C ASP A 50 7.46 19.21 -7.13
N ILE A 51 8.56 18.73 -7.74
CA ILE A 51 9.15 17.44 -7.35
C ILE A 51 9.23 17.51 -5.83
N LYS A 52 8.68 16.53 -5.09
CA LYS A 52 9.09 16.34 -3.69
C LYS A 52 10.59 16.16 -3.76
N SER A 53 11.31 17.26 -3.52
CA SER A 53 12.75 17.23 -3.52
C SER A 53 13.14 16.07 -2.63
N LEU A 54 14.18 15.32 -3.00
CA LEU A 54 14.83 14.28 -2.21
C LEU A 54 15.18 14.71 -0.75
N ARG A 55 14.77 15.91 -0.33
CA ARG A 55 15.06 16.63 0.90
C ARG A 55 13.85 16.83 1.82
N SER A 56 12.65 16.33 1.53
CA SER A 56 11.50 16.57 2.43
C SER A 56 11.73 16.00 3.84
N ILE A 57 12.58 14.97 3.96
CA ILE A 57 13.06 14.46 5.24
C ILE A 57 14.58 14.26 5.16
N ILE A 58 15.35 15.21 5.70
CA ILE A 58 16.83 15.18 5.70
C ILE A 58 17.36 13.97 6.51
N SER A 59 16.56 13.43 7.42
CA SER A 59 16.78 12.14 8.08
C SER A 59 15.46 11.66 8.70
N PRO A 60 14.74 10.69 8.10
CA PRO A 60 13.53 10.16 8.70
C PRO A 60 13.86 9.36 9.96
N PRO A 61 12.99 9.38 10.98
CA PRO A 61 13.13 8.47 12.11
C PRO A 61 13.11 7.02 11.59
N THR A 62 13.84 6.14 12.25
CA THR A 62 13.98 4.72 11.87
C THR A 62 12.61 4.04 11.72
N SER A 63 11.67 4.35 12.61
CA SER A 63 10.27 3.89 12.54
C SER A 63 9.52 4.26 11.25
N LYS A 64 9.97 5.28 10.52
CA LYS A 64 9.41 5.71 9.22
C LYS A 64 10.24 5.23 8.01
N ILE A 65 11.25 4.40 8.21
CA ILE A 65 12.01 3.77 7.13
C ILE A 65 11.40 2.39 6.83
N ARG A 66 11.31 2.03 5.55
CA ARG A 66 10.94 0.69 5.09
C ARG A 66 12.01 0.20 4.12
N ASN A 67 12.67 -0.89 4.48
CA ASN A 67 13.57 -1.60 3.57
C ASN A 67 12.79 -2.73 2.93
N ILE A 68 12.56 -2.64 1.63
CA ILE A 68 11.78 -3.63 0.89
C ILE A 68 12.60 -4.14 -0.27
N GLY A 69 12.25 -5.33 -0.73
CA GLY A 69 12.53 -5.65 -2.10
C GLY A 69 11.48 -6.54 -2.72
N ILE A 70 11.49 -6.54 -4.05
CA ILE A 70 10.45 -7.12 -4.85
C ILE A 70 10.96 -8.45 -5.39
N MET A 71 10.22 -9.52 -5.12
CA MET A 71 10.53 -10.84 -5.63
C MET A 71 9.33 -11.38 -6.39
N ALA A 72 9.58 -12.06 -7.51
CA ALA A 72 8.51 -12.58 -8.36
C ALA A 72 9.07 -13.55 -9.39
N HIS A 73 8.18 -14.28 -10.06
CA HIS A 73 8.52 -15.05 -11.26
C HIS A 73 8.98 -14.12 -12.42
N ILE A 74 9.61 -14.70 -13.44
CA ILE A 74 9.86 -14.02 -14.73
C ILE A 74 8.51 -13.59 -15.31
N ASP A 75 8.44 -12.39 -15.88
CA ASP A 75 7.21 -11.81 -16.43
C ASP A 75 6.06 -11.61 -15.43
N ALA A 76 6.31 -11.59 -14.13
CA ALA A 76 5.30 -11.21 -13.13
C ALA A 76 5.00 -9.70 -13.09
N GLY A 77 5.79 -8.90 -13.81
CA GLY A 77 5.69 -7.43 -13.82
C GLY A 77 6.35 -6.75 -12.62
N LYS A 78 7.52 -7.26 -12.17
CA LYS A 78 8.36 -6.62 -11.12
C LYS A 78 8.72 -5.19 -11.52
N THR A 79 9.45 -5.06 -12.62
CA THR A 79 9.91 -3.79 -13.18
C THR A 79 8.76 -2.84 -13.42
N THR A 80 7.66 -3.31 -14.02
CA THR A 80 6.44 -2.52 -14.21
C THR A 80 5.93 -1.99 -12.87
N THR A 81 5.80 -2.84 -11.85
CA THR A 81 5.31 -2.42 -10.52
C THR A 81 6.26 -1.43 -9.87
N THR A 82 7.58 -1.70 -9.89
CA THR A 82 8.63 -0.80 -9.41
C THR A 82 8.50 0.58 -10.04
N GLU A 83 8.39 0.65 -11.36
CA GLU A 83 8.26 1.91 -12.09
C GLU A 83 6.99 2.68 -11.72
N ARG A 84 5.86 1.98 -11.53
CA ARG A 84 4.61 2.63 -11.09
C ARG A 84 4.75 3.17 -9.66
N MET A 85 5.47 2.47 -8.77
CA MET A 85 5.79 2.99 -7.44
C MET A 85 6.62 4.28 -7.52
N LEU A 86 7.64 4.32 -8.39
CA LEU A 86 8.45 5.52 -8.62
C LEU A 86 7.63 6.67 -9.23
N TYR A 87 6.68 6.37 -10.11
CA TYR A 87 5.82 7.38 -10.72
C TYR A 87 4.83 7.98 -9.72
N TYR A 88 4.22 7.15 -8.87
CA TYR A 88 3.26 7.61 -7.86
C TYR A 88 3.92 8.34 -6.70
N SER A 89 5.13 7.96 -6.31
CA SER A 89 5.92 8.72 -5.32
C SER A 89 6.40 10.09 -5.84
N GLY A 90 6.31 10.32 -7.16
CA GLY A 90 6.79 11.54 -7.81
C GLY A 90 8.30 11.53 -8.08
N TYR A 91 8.96 10.38 -7.93
CA TYR A 91 10.38 10.20 -8.26
C TYR A 91 10.64 10.31 -9.76
N ILE A 92 9.75 9.76 -10.59
CA ILE A 92 9.76 9.92 -12.06
C ILE A 92 8.57 10.76 -12.55
N ARG A 93 8.78 11.53 -13.62
CA ARG A 93 7.77 12.45 -14.17
C ARG A 93 6.81 11.79 -15.16
N ALA A 94 7.25 10.74 -15.84
CA ALA A 94 6.50 9.99 -16.84
C ALA A 94 6.63 8.49 -16.55
N LEU A 95 5.62 7.72 -16.92
CA LEU A 95 5.70 6.26 -16.95
C LEU A 95 6.47 5.87 -18.22
N GLY A 96 7.54 5.10 -18.07
CA GLY A 96 8.14 4.37 -19.17
C GLY A 96 7.40 3.05 -19.42
N ASP A 97 7.74 2.42 -20.54
CA ASP A 97 7.39 1.04 -20.83
C ASP A 97 8.66 0.17 -20.80
N VAL A 98 8.53 -1.03 -20.24
CA VAL A 98 9.61 -2.03 -20.21
C VAL A 98 9.91 -2.51 -21.63
N ASP A 99 8.86 -2.66 -22.44
CA ASP A 99 8.97 -3.14 -23.83
C ASP A 99 9.69 -2.13 -24.74
N ASP A 100 9.67 -0.84 -24.37
CA ASP A 100 10.33 0.25 -25.10
C ASP A 100 11.74 0.58 -24.53
N GLY A 101 12.15 -0.04 -23.42
CA GLY A 101 13.47 0.16 -22.81
C GLY A 101 13.67 1.51 -22.11
N ASP A 102 12.59 2.20 -21.75
CA ASP A 102 12.60 3.57 -21.19
C ASP A 102 12.49 3.61 -19.65
N THR A 103 12.61 2.45 -18.98
CA THR A 103 12.47 2.37 -17.53
C THR A 103 13.72 2.88 -16.80
N VAL A 104 13.51 3.47 -15.63
CA VAL A 104 14.61 4.01 -14.80
C VAL A 104 15.44 2.90 -14.14
N THR A 105 14.89 1.69 -14.03
CA THR A 105 15.54 0.56 -13.37
C THR A 105 16.39 -0.29 -14.32
N ASP A 106 16.14 -0.26 -15.63
CA ASP A 106 16.89 -1.05 -16.61
C ASP A 106 17.96 -0.16 -17.28
N TYR A 107 19.08 0.06 -16.58
CA TYR A 107 20.15 0.93 -17.06
C TYR A 107 21.00 0.26 -18.16
N MET A 108 21.09 -1.08 -18.18
CA MET A 108 21.94 -1.78 -19.15
C MET A 108 21.19 -2.06 -20.47
N ALA A 109 21.86 -1.86 -21.61
CA ALA A 109 21.30 -2.16 -22.94
C ALA A 109 20.82 -3.62 -23.07
N GLN A 110 21.46 -4.56 -22.38
CA GLN A 110 21.05 -5.97 -22.32
C GLN A 110 19.77 -6.23 -21.52
N GLU A 111 19.47 -5.39 -20.52
CA GLU A 111 18.22 -5.47 -19.74
C GLU A 111 17.06 -4.96 -20.60
N ARG A 112 17.28 -3.84 -21.30
CA ARG A 112 16.33 -3.24 -22.25
C ARG A 112 16.04 -4.15 -23.45
N GLU A 113 17.07 -4.77 -24.03
CA GLU A 113 16.91 -5.69 -25.18
C GLU A 113 16.15 -6.99 -24.82
N ARG A 114 16.09 -7.36 -23.54
CA ARG A 114 15.52 -8.63 -23.09
C ARG A 114 14.31 -8.49 -22.17
N GLY A 115 13.96 -7.28 -21.73
CA GLY A 115 12.87 -7.03 -20.79
C GLY A 115 13.07 -7.70 -19.42
N ILE A 116 14.32 -7.97 -19.02
CA ILE A 116 14.66 -8.65 -17.76
C ILE A 116 15.62 -7.81 -16.91
N THR A 117 15.43 -7.86 -15.60
CA THR A 117 16.35 -7.26 -14.61
C THR A 117 17.53 -8.21 -14.35
N ILE A 118 18.76 -7.76 -14.60
CA ILE A 118 20.00 -8.55 -14.49
C ILE A 118 20.83 -8.08 -13.28
N GLN A 119 20.96 -6.77 -13.06
CA GLN A 119 21.61 -6.20 -11.87
C GLN A 119 20.60 -5.70 -10.84
N SER A 120 20.99 -5.78 -9.57
CA SER A 120 20.15 -5.29 -8.47
C SER A 120 20.04 -3.77 -8.49
N ALA A 121 18.86 -3.24 -8.81
CA ALA A 121 18.60 -1.81 -8.76
C ALA A 121 18.14 -1.42 -7.34
N ALA A 122 18.90 -0.55 -6.66
CA ALA A 122 18.50 0.04 -5.40
C ALA A 122 17.99 1.47 -5.63
N VAL A 123 16.73 1.73 -5.29
CA VAL A 123 16.09 3.04 -5.45
C VAL A 123 15.44 3.46 -4.14
N THR A 124 15.61 4.72 -3.78
CA THR A 124 15.01 5.30 -2.57
C THR A 124 14.01 6.39 -2.94
N PHE A 125 12.79 6.29 -2.41
CA PHE A 125 11.72 7.26 -2.64
C PHE A 125 10.84 7.42 -1.38
N ASP A 126 10.10 8.53 -1.31
CA ASP A 126 9.24 8.82 -0.16
C ASP A 126 7.76 8.56 -0.50
N TRP A 127 7.01 7.93 0.41
CA TRP A 127 5.56 7.71 0.31
C TRP A 127 4.89 7.91 1.67
N ASN A 128 3.82 8.71 1.76
CA ASN A 128 3.10 9.00 3.01
C ASN A 128 4.00 9.25 4.23
N GLU A 129 4.97 10.17 4.09
CA GLU A 129 5.98 10.52 5.11
C GLU A 129 6.96 9.40 5.51
N HIS A 130 6.91 8.26 4.84
CA HIS A 130 7.86 7.16 5.01
C HIS A 130 8.90 7.18 3.91
N ARG A 131 10.13 6.80 4.25
CA ARG A 131 11.19 6.53 3.28
C ARG A 131 11.20 5.06 2.93
N ILE A 132 11.05 4.76 1.65
CA ILE A 132 11.10 3.40 1.13
C ILE A 132 12.42 3.22 0.40
N ASN A 133 13.23 2.28 0.90
CA ASN A 133 14.44 1.80 0.24
C ASN A 133 14.07 0.52 -0.48
N LEU A 134 13.83 0.62 -1.79
CA LEU A 134 13.47 -0.50 -2.64
C LEU A 134 14.74 -1.09 -3.24
N ILE A 135 14.87 -2.41 -3.09
CA ILE A 135 15.91 -3.18 -3.76
C ILE A 135 15.22 -4.18 -4.68
N ASP A 136 15.36 -3.97 -5.99
CA ASP A 136 14.91 -4.89 -7.01
C ASP A 136 16.00 -5.96 -7.20
N THR A 137 15.95 -7.05 -6.42
CA THR A 137 16.92 -8.15 -6.52
C THR A 137 16.24 -9.46 -6.94
N PRO A 138 17.02 -10.39 -7.52
CA PRO A 138 16.62 -11.78 -7.62
C PRO A 138 16.81 -12.60 -6.32
N GLY A 139 17.28 -12.03 -5.18
CA GLY A 139 17.44 -12.79 -3.94
C GLY A 139 18.16 -12.07 -2.79
N ASN A 140 17.57 -12.19 -1.59
CA ASN A 140 18.01 -11.75 -0.24
C ASN A 140 17.64 -10.31 0.18
N LEU A 141 16.52 -10.14 0.89
CA LEU A 141 15.92 -8.85 1.26
C LEU A 141 15.21 -8.90 2.62
N GLN A 142 15.18 -7.77 3.35
CA GLN A 142 14.65 -7.63 4.72
C GLN A 142 13.11 -7.49 4.82
N GLY A 143 12.44 -7.31 3.69
CA GLY A 143 10.98 -7.33 3.55
C GLY A 143 10.64 -7.65 2.10
N VAL A 144 9.78 -8.63 1.84
CA VAL A 144 9.50 -9.08 0.46
C VAL A 144 8.10 -8.69 0.03
N LEU A 145 8.00 -7.94 -1.06
CA LEU A 145 6.79 -7.86 -1.85
C LEU A 145 6.82 -8.96 -2.90
N LEU A 146 5.97 -9.96 -2.74
CA LEU A 146 5.83 -11.04 -3.70
C LEU A 146 4.79 -10.67 -4.74
N LEU A 147 5.23 -10.55 -6.00
CA LEU A 147 4.33 -10.33 -7.12
C LEU A 147 4.02 -11.68 -7.78
N ASP A 148 2.73 -11.93 -7.99
CA ASP A 148 2.17 -12.97 -8.87
C ASP A 148 1.88 -14.37 -8.27
N SER A 149 0.90 -14.98 -8.94
CA SER A 149 0.35 -16.33 -8.84
C SER A 149 1.44 -17.43 -8.78
N CYS A 150 1.17 -18.50 -8.02
CA CYS A 150 2.18 -19.49 -7.65
C CYS A 150 2.62 -20.38 -8.81
N HIS A 151 3.63 -19.91 -9.55
CA HIS A 151 4.43 -20.70 -10.48
C HIS A 151 5.62 -21.37 -9.76
N ALA A 152 6.23 -22.40 -10.37
CA ALA A 152 7.26 -23.25 -9.74
C ALA A 152 8.48 -22.47 -9.20
N GLN A 153 8.87 -21.35 -9.83
CA GLN A 153 10.00 -20.54 -9.37
C GLN A 153 9.66 -19.70 -8.12
N THR A 154 8.38 -19.35 -7.90
CA THR A 154 7.91 -18.61 -6.72
C THR A 154 8.17 -19.40 -5.43
N LEU A 155 8.14 -20.74 -5.49
CA LEU A 155 8.40 -21.60 -4.33
C LEU A 155 9.83 -21.49 -3.81
N THR A 156 10.82 -21.36 -4.70
CA THR A 156 12.24 -21.27 -4.31
C THR A 156 12.51 -19.97 -3.57
N VAL A 157 11.97 -18.87 -4.10
CA VAL A 157 12.02 -17.55 -3.48
C VAL A 157 11.28 -17.54 -2.14
N TRP A 158 10.10 -18.15 -2.09
CA TRP A 158 9.32 -18.27 -0.85
C TRP A 158 10.11 -18.99 0.25
N ARG A 159 10.77 -20.11 -0.09
CA ARG A 159 11.63 -20.86 0.84
C ARG A 159 12.83 -20.04 1.32
N GLN A 160 13.41 -19.19 0.47
CA GLN A 160 14.47 -18.28 0.89
C GLN A 160 13.94 -17.25 1.89
N ALA A 161 12.79 -16.64 1.62
CA ALA A 161 12.16 -15.71 2.55
C ALA A 161 11.80 -16.39 3.89
N ASP A 162 11.38 -17.66 3.87
CA ASP A 162 11.13 -18.46 5.08
C ASP A 162 12.41 -18.71 5.87
N LYS A 163 13.49 -19.10 5.18
CA LYS A 163 14.81 -19.33 5.80
C LYS A 163 15.31 -18.09 6.54
N HIS A 164 15.14 -16.92 5.93
CA HIS A 164 15.57 -15.64 6.50
C HIS A 164 14.51 -14.99 7.38
N SER A 165 13.41 -15.68 7.67
CA SER A 165 12.35 -15.16 8.55
C SER A 165 11.80 -13.79 8.16
N VAL A 166 11.63 -13.55 6.87
CA VAL A 166 11.28 -12.24 6.33
C VAL A 166 9.76 -12.03 6.31
N PRO A 167 9.24 -10.96 6.96
CA PRO A 167 7.85 -10.52 6.80
C PRO A 167 7.56 -10.10 5.36
N ARG A 168 6.36 -10.41 4.88
CA ARG A 168 6.04 -10.27 3.45
C ARG A 168 4.59 -9.89 3.20
N ILE A 169 4.38 -9.29 2.04
CA ILE A 169 3.07 -8.99 1.46
C ILE A 169 3.01 -9.67 0.09
N CYS A 170 1.89 -10.30 -0.23
CA CYS A 170 1.59 -10.81 -1.57
C CYS A 170 0.76 -9.79 -2.33
N PHE A 171 1.17 -9.48 -3.56
CA PHE A 171 0.40 -8.69 -4.50
C PHE A 171 0.13 -9.49 -5.76
N LEU A 172 -1.13 -9.83 -5.96
CA LEU A 172 -1.63 -10.52 -7.13
C LEU A 172 -1.72 -9.50 -8.28
N ASN A 173 -0.70 -9.49 -9.11
CA ASN A 173 -0.60 -8.60 -10.27
C ASN A 173 -1.34 -9.17 -11.49
N LYS A 174 -1.48 -8.36 -12.54
CA LYS A 174 -2.03 -8.76 -13.84
C LYS A 174 -3.49 -9.22 -13.80
N MET A 175 -4.27 -8.66 -12.86
CA MET A 175 -5.72 -8.91 -12.76
C MET A 175 -6.53 -8.49 -14.01
N ASP A 176 -5.89 -7.81 -14.96
CA ASP A 176 -6.47 -7.41 -16.24
C ASP A 176 -6.42 -8.49 -17.34
N LYS A 177 -5.68 -9.59 -17.14
CA LYS A 177 -5.60 -10.68 -18.12
C LYS A 177 -6.85 -11.58 -18.09
N SER A 178 -7.21 -12.15 -19.24
CA SER A 178 -8.41 -12.99 -19.38
C SER A 178 -8.36 -14.30 -18.58
N ASP A 179 -7.16 -14.79 -18.28
CA ASP A 179 -6.90 -15.96 -17.45
C ASP A 179 -6.68 -15.61 -15.96
N ALA A 180 -6.80 -14.33 -15.59
CA ALA A 180 -6.63 -13.91 -14.21
C ALA A 180 -7.79 -14.42 -13.34
N SER A 181 -7.47 -15.28 -12.39
CA SER A 181 -8.40 -15.74 -11.35
C SER A 181 -7.84 -15.43 -9.98
N PHE A 182 -8.55 -14.56 -9.24
CA PHE A 182 -8.19 -14.19 -7.88
C PHE A 182 -8.30 -15.39 -6.94
N SER A 183 -9.43 -16.10 -6.98
CA SER A 183 -9.69 -17.27 -6.13
C SER A 183 -8.64 -18.37 -6.33
N TYR A 184 -8.32 -18.69 -7.59
CA TYR A 184 -7.29 -19.69 -7.90
C TYR A 184 -5.90 -19.27 -7.38
N SER A 185 -5.58 -17.98 -7.48
CA SER A 185 -4.30 -17.45 -6.99
C SER A 185 -4.20 -17.54 -5.47
N VAL A 186 -5.28 -17.25 -4.75
CA VAL A 186 -5.37 -17.38 -3.29
C VAL A 186 -5.26 -18.83 -2.85
N GLU A 187 -5.98 -19.75 -3.51
CA GLU A 187 -5.90 -21.19 -3.24
C GLU A 187 -4.50 -21.73 -3.51
N SER A 188 -3.87 -21.31 -4.61
CA SER A 188 -2.49 -21.66 -4.91
C SER A 188 -1.51 -21.21 -3.82
N ILE A 189 -1.71 -20.06 -3.20
CA ILE A 189 -0.89 -19.62 -2.05
C ILE A 189 -1.06 -20.58 -0.88
N LYS A 190 -2.28 -21.01 -0.58
CA LYS A 190 -2.56 -21.98 0.49
C LYS A 190 -1.91 -23.34 0.20
N GLU A 191 -2.14 -23.89 -0.98
CA GLU A 191 -1.75 -25.27 -1.30
C GLU A 191 -0.25 -25.41 -1.60
N LYS A 192 0.28 -24.54 -2.47
CA LYS A 192 1.67 -24.67 -2.98
C LYS A 192 2.68 -24.07 -2.03
N LEU A 193 2.36 -22.91 -1.43
CA LEU A 193 3.28 -22.20 -0.53
C LEU A 193 3.07 -22.59 0.94
N LYS A 194 1.99 -23.33 1.25
CA LYS A 194 1.61 -23.71 2.63
C LYS A 194 1.53 -22.51 3.57
N ALA A 195 1.09 -21.38 3.03
CA ALA A 195 0.98 -20.12 3.74
C ALA A 195 -0.48 -19.83 4.07
N ASN A 196 -0.71 -19.02 5.12
CA ASN A 196 -2.04 -18.56 5.47
C ASN A 196 -2.28 -17.18 4.84
N PRO A 197 -2.99 -17.05 3.70
CA PRO A 197 -3.26 -15.75 3.10
C PRO A 197 -4.29 -14.99 3.91
N LEU A 198 -4.02 -13.71 4.16
CA LEU A 198 -4.91 -12.77 4.81
C LEU A 198 -5.42 -11.79 3.75
N LEU A 199 -6.66 -11.99 3.28
CA LEU A 199 -7.20 -11.20 2.17
C LEU A 199 -7.57 -9.80 2.65
N LEU A 200 -6.84 -8.77 2.18
CA LEU A 200 -7.17 -7.38 2.53
C LEU A 200 -8.04 -6.71 1.48
N GLN A 201 -8.08 -7.26 0.27
CA GLN A 201 -8.75 -6.67 -0.88
C GLN A 201 -9.47 -7.72 -1.71
N LEU A 202 -10.56 -7.29 -2.37
CA LEU A 202 -11.21 -8.05 -3.44
C LEU A 202 -11.18 -7.26 -4.75
N PRO A 203 -10.97 -7.92 -5.90
CA PRO A 203 -11.07 -7.26 -7.20
C PRO A 203 -12.53 -6.92 -7.55
N ILE A 204 -12.72 -5.80 -8.25
CA ILE A 204 -13.99 -5.43 -8.87
C ILE A 204 -13.90 -5.75 -10.37
N GLY A 205 -14.58 -6.82 -10.77
CA GLY A 205 -14.50 -7.39 -12.11
C GLY A 205 -13.27 -8.30 -12.28
N GLU A 206 -13.26 -9.05 -13.37
CA GLU A 206 -12.19 -9.99 -13.71
C GLU A 206 -11.69 -9.78 -15.14
N GLY A 207 -10.40 -10.02 -15.33
CA GLY A 207 -9.70 -9.83 -16.60
C GLY A 207 -9.99 -8.47 -17.25
N LYS A 208 -10.48 -8.48 -18.49
CA LYS A 208 -10.77 -7.23 -19.22
C LYS A 208 -11.80 -6.31 -18.54
N SER A 209 -12.65 -6.86 -17.67
CA SER A 209 -13.65 -6.10 -16.91
C SER A 209 -13.13 -5.52 -15.59
N PHE A 210 -11.85 -5.78 -15.24
CA PHE A 210 -11.24 -5.31 -14.01
C PHE A 210 -11.20 -3.77 -13.94
N GLN A 211 -11.98 -3.22 -13.00
CA GLN A 211 -12.22 -1.78 -12.87
C GLN A 211 -11.66 -1.18 -11.59
N GLY A 212 -11.54 -1.98 -10.54
CA GLY A 212 -11.17 -1.48 -9.23
C GLY A 212 -10.97 -2.59 -8.21
N LEU A 213 -10.98 -2.20 -6.95
CA LEU A 213 -10.84 -3.09 -5.81
C LEU A 213 -11.70 -2.62 -4.64
N VAL A 214 -12.10 -3.56 -3.79
CA VAL A 214 -12.75 -3.28 -2.51
C VAL A 214 -11.71 -3.49 -1.42
N ASP A 215 -11.46 -2.46 -0.63
CA ASP A 215 -10.68 -2.56 0.59
C ASP A 215 -11.58 -3.09 1.72
N LEU A 216 -11.27 -4.30 2.21
CA LEU A 216 -12.06 -4.99 3.22
C LEU A 216 -11.87 -4.39 4.61
N LEU A 217 -10.78 -3.66 4.87
CA LEU A 217 -10.53 -3.03 6.17
C LEU A 217 -11.34 -1.74 6.32
N SER A 218 -11.34 -0.88 5.30
CA SER A 218 -12.10 0.38 5.31
C SER A 218 -13.54 0.24 4.79
N MET A 219 -13.88 -0.89 4.16
CA MET A 219 -15.16 -1.12 3.47
C MET A 219 -15.46 -0.06 2.41
N GLN A 220 -14.43 0.27 1.63
CA GLN A 220 -14.50 1.23 0.53
C GLN A 220 -14.12 0.55 -0.78
N SER A 221 -14.89 0.81 -1.84
CA SER A 221 -14.43 0.54 -3.20
C SER A 221 -13.56 1.66 -3.72
N ILE A 222 -12.49 1.27 -4.39
CA ILE A 222 -11.56 2.13 -5.11
C ILE A 222 -11.68 1.77 -6.60
N CYS A 223 -12.18 2.70 -7.39
CA CYS A 223 -12.36 2.50 -8.83
C CYS A 223 -11.52 3.51 -9.63
N TRP A 224 -10.81 3.02 -10.64
CA TRP A 224 -10.06 3.85 -11.58
C TRP A 224 -10.92 4.09 -12.82
N SER A 225 -11.13 5.35 -13.17
CA SER A 225 -11.91 5.70 -14.36
C SER A 225 -11.15 5.36 -15.64
N THR A 226 -11.75 4.53 -16.49
CA THR A 226 -11.18 4.18 -17.81
C THR A 226 -11.12 5.36 -18.79
N ARG A 227 -11.80 6.47 -18.47
CA ARG A 227 -11.89 7.65 -19.36
C ARG A 227 -10.64 8.52 -19.36
N SER A 228 -9.77 8.38 -18.37
CA SER A 228 -8.54 9.16 -18.25
C SER A 228 -7.32 8.26 -18.13
N SER A 229 -7.12 7.43 -19.15
CA SER A 229 -5.85 6.71 -19.36
C SER A 229 -4.64 7.65 -19.43
N GLU A 230 -4.87 8.95 -19.66
CA GLU A 230 -3.86 10.01 -19.66
C GLU A 230 -3.30 10.34 -18.25
N ASP A 231 -4.04 10.05 -17.16
CA ASP A 231 -3.62 10.40 -15.80
C ASP A 231 -2.66 9.38 -15.16
N GLY A 232 -2.30 8.31 -15.88
CA GLY A 232 -1.43 7.26 -15.38
C GLY A 232 -1.95 6.57 -14.11
N GLY A 233 -3.27 6.58 -13.87
CA GLY A 233 -3.91 5.98 -12.69
C GLY A 233 -3.86 6.82 -11.40
N ARG A 234 -3.45 8.10 -11.46
CA ARG A 234 -3.40 9.01 -10.29
C ARG A 234 -4.78 9.40 -9.76
N ILE A 235 -5.77 9.45 -10.64
CA ILE A 235 -7.14 9.79 -10.29
C ILE A 235 -7.94 8.49 -10.10
N PHE A 236 -8.49 8.33 -8.90
CA PHE A 236 -9.45 7.27 -8.60
C PHE A 236 -10.51 7.77 -7.65
N GLU A 237 -11.62 7.05 -7.64
CA GLU A 237 -12.77 7.38 -6.82
C GLU A 237 -12.87 6.40 -5.66
N ARG A 238 -12.91 6.92 -4.44
CA ARG A 238 -13.25 6.11 -3.26
C ARG A 238 -14.72 6.29 -2.94
N LYS A 239 -15.45 5.19 -2.90
CA LYS A 239 -16.87 5.13 -2.53
C LYS A 239 -17.06 4.16 -1.39
N PRO A 240 -17.88 4.50 -0.36
CA PRO A 240 -18.33 3.51 0.61
C PRO A 240 -18.98 2.31 -0.09
N LEU A 241 -18.74 1.09 0.39
CA LEU A 241 -19.32 -0.13 -0.17
C LEU A 241 -20.86 -0.05 -0.30
N LYS A 242 -21.52 0.68 0.62
CA LYS A 242 -22.97 0.92 0.60
C LYS A 242 -23.46 1.57 -0.69
N ASP A 243 -22.63 2.38 -1.35
CA ASP A 243 -22.98 3.16 -2.54
C ASP A 243 -22.80 2.39 -3.87
N ILE A 244 -22.19 1.19 -3.81
CA ILE A 244 -22.06 0.33 -4.99
C ILE A 244 -23.45 -0.15 -5.45
N LYS A 245 -23.67 -0.35 -6.74
CA LYS A 245 -24.97 -0.83 -7.26
C LYS A 245 -25.07 -2.36 -7.28
N ASP A 246 -23.93 -3.01 -7.51
CA ASP A 246 -23.80 -4.46 -7.54
C ASP A 246 -24.02 -5.05 -6.13
N GLN A 247 -25.05 -5.87 -5.97
CA GLN A 247 -25.39 -6.49 -4.68
C GLN A 247 -24.58 -7.76 -4.44
N ASP A 248 -24.21 -8.49 -5.49
CA ASP A 248 -23.45 -9.73 -5.36
C ASP A 248 -22.04 -9.41 -4.86
N LEU A 249 -21.43 -8.36 -5.41
CA LEU A 249 -20.15 -7.85 -4.94
C LEU A 249 -20.21 -7.37 -3.47
N LYS A 250 -21.32 -6.73 -3.06
CA LYS A 250 -21.48 -6.30 -1.66
C LYS A 250 -21.56 -7.48 -0.72
N ASN A 251 -22.38 -8.47 -1.05
CA ASN A 251 -22.55 -9.67 -0.24
C ASN A 251 -21.22 -10.42 -0.12
N SER A 252 -20.52 -10.61 -1.24
CA SER A 252 -19.19 -11.22 -1.26
C SER A 252 -18.17 -10.44 -0.44
N ALA A 253 -18.18 -9.11 -0.49
CA ALA A 253 -17.29 -8.28 0.31
C ALA A 253 -17.60 -8.33 1.82
N ILE A 254 -18.88 -8.40 2.20
CA ILE A 254 -19.28 -8.57 3.60
C ILE A 254 -18.85 -9.93 4.12
N GLU A 255 -19.08 -11.00 3.35
CA GLU A 255 -18.65 -12.35 3.69
C GLU A 255 -17.13 -12.44 3.83
N ALA A 256 -16.38 -11.89 2.87
CA ALA A 256 -14.93 -11.85 2.92
C ALA A 256 -14.40 -11.01 4.08
N ARG A 257 -15.07 -9.91 4.44
CA ARG A 257 -14.72 -9.13 5.63
C ARG A 257 -14.93 -9.93 6.91
N ASN A 258 -16.05 -10.65 7.04
CA ASN A 258 -16.31 -11.45 8.24
C ASN A 258 -15.25 -12.56 8.37
N ALA A 259 -14.96 -13.28 7.28
CA ALA A 259 -13.90 -14.29 7.25
C ALA A 259 -12.52 -13.70 7.58
N LEU A 260 -12.20 -12.49 7.08
CA LEU A 260 -10.98 -11.77 7.42
C LEU A 260 -10.91 -11.48 8.94
N LEU A 261 -12.00 -10.99 9.53
CA LEU A 261 -12.02 -10.60 10.94
C LEU A 261 -11.97 -11.80 11.89
N GLU A 262 -12.62 -12.90 11.53
CA GLU A 262 -12.49 -14.19 12.22
C GLU A 262 -11.03 -14.65 12.16
N GLN A 263 -10.42 -14.64 10.97
CA GLN A 263 -9.02 -15.03 10.81
C GLN A 263 -8.04 -14.12 11.59
N ILE A 264 -8.30 -12.81 11.69
CA ILE A 264 -7.47 -11.90 12.50
C ILE A 264 -7.62 -12.25 13.99
N ALA A 265 -8.85 -12.51 14.47
CA ALA A 265 -9.09 -12.89 15.86
C ALA A 265 -8.43 -14.22 16.23
N ASP A 266 -8.39 -15.18 15.31
CA ASP A 266 -7.70 -16.47 15.54
C ASP A 266 -6.17 -16.33 15.61
N LEU A 267 -5.60 -15.28 15.00
CA LEU A 267 -4.14 -15.12 14.84
C LEU A 267 -3.53 -14.06 15.75
N ASP A 268 -4.33 -13.18 16.35
CA ASP A 268 -3.88 -12.08 17.19
C ASP A 268 -4.67 -12.04 18.51
N ASP A 269 -4.07 -12.59 19.57
CA ASP A 269 -4.69 -12.70 20.90
C ASP A 269 -5.13 -11.33 21.45
N GLU A 270 -4.33 -10.27 21.21
CA GLU A 270 -4.65 -8.91 21.65
C GLU A 270 -5.93 -8.41 20.98
N PHE A 271 -6.09 -8.66 19.68
CA PHE A 271 -7.30 -8.32 18.95
C PHE A 271 -8.50 -9.17 19.40
N ALA A 272 -8.30 -10.47 19.67
CA ALA A 272 -9.35 -11.33 20.20
C ALA A 272 -9.88 -10.84 21.56
N SER A 273 -8.98 -10.48 22.47
CA SER A 273 -9.35 -9.89 23.77
C SER A 273 -10.10 -8.56 23.59
N LEU A 274 -9.57 -7.65 22.76
CA LEU A 274 -10.21 -6.36 22.45
C LEU A 274 -11.64 -6.55 21.93
N MET A 275 -11.84 -7.55 21.05
CA MET A 275 -13.13 -7.88 20.46
C MET A 275 -14.17 -8.34 21.48
N LEU A 276 -13.77 -9.19 22.41
CA LEU A 276 -14.65 -9.74 23.43
C LEU A 276 -14.97 -8.72 24.52
N GLU A 277 -13.97 -7.94 24.95
CA GLU A 277 -14.09 -7.03 26.09
C GLU A 277 -14.71 -5.68 25.72
N GLU A 278 -14.25 -5.03 24.65
CA GLU A 278 -14.64 -3.65 24.33
C GLU A 278 -15.81 -3.57 23.34
N TYR A 279 -15.88 -4.52 22.38
CA TYR A 279 -16.84 -4.45 21.27
C TYR A 279 -17.96 -5.50 21.35
N SER A 280 -18.01 -6.30 22.43
CA SER A 280 -19.04 -7.32 22.64
C SER A 280 -19.22 -8.30 21.45
N GLY A 281 -18.13 -8.53 20.70
CA GLY A 281 -18.15 -9.37 19.50
C GLY A 281 -18.71 -8.70 18.22
N ASP A 282 -19.08 -7.42 18.24
CA ASP A 282 -19.52 -6.72 17.02
C ASP A 282 -18.33 -6.17 16.22
N PHE A 283 -17.98 -6.92 15.19
CA PHE A 283 -16.95 -6.62 14.20
C PHE A 283 -17.09 -5.27 13.48
N ASN A 284 -18.29 -4.68 13.44
CA ASN A 284 -18.54 -3.44 12.72
C ASN A 284 -18.17 -2.19 13.52
N LEU A 285 -17.98 -2.31 14.83
CA LEU A 285 -17.69 -1.18 15.72
C LEU A 285 -16.19 -0.90 15.87
N ILE A 286 -15.34 -1.79 15.34
CA ILE A 286 -13.89 -1.70 15.50
C ILE A 286 -13.31 -0.54 14.68
N PRO A 287 -12.53 0.36 15.30
CA PRO A 287 -11.78 1.38 14.60
C PRO A 287 -10.77 0.78 13.61
N LEU A 288 -10.64 1.41 12.45
CA LEU A 288 -9.70 0.99 11.39
C LEU A 288 -8.25 0.89 11.90
N GLU A 289 -7.82 1.78 12.79
CA GLU A 289 -6.47 1.81 13.34
C GLU A 289 -6.13 0.54 14.14
N LYS A 290 -7.10 -0.01 14.88
CA LYS A 290 -6.95 -1.24 15.65
C LYS A 290 -6.83 -2.45 14.73
N LEU A 291 -7.64 -2.49 13.68
CA LEU A 291 -7.53 -3.51 12.63
C LEU A 291 -6.18 -3.47 11.93
N GLN A 292 -5.72 -2.28 11.53
CA GLN A 292 -4.42 -2.12 10.89
C GLN A 292 -3.26 -2.54 11.80
N SER A 293 -3.37 -2.25 13.11
CA SER A 293 -2.38 -2.66 14.11
C SER A 293 -2.32 -4.19 14.25
N ALA A 294 -3.48 -4.86 14.29
CA ALA A 294 -3.55 -6.32 14.33
C ALA A 294 -2.96 -6.95 13.05
N VAL A 295 -3.33 -6.45 11.87
CA VAL A 295 -2.75 -6.91 10.60
C VAL A 295 -1.22 -6.73 10.58
N ARG A 296 -0.70 -5.60 11.10
CA ARG A 296 0.74 -5.38 11.23
C ARG A 296 1.38 -6.43 12.14
N ARG A 297 0.83 -6.67 13.34
CA ARG A 297 1.36 -7.69 14.27
C ARG A 297 1.39 -9.09 13.64
N ILE A 298 0.29 -9.49 12.99
CA ILE A 298 0.20 -10.77 12.27
C ILE A 298 1.27 -10.86 11.16
N THR A 299 1.48 -9.76 10.42
CA THR A 299 2.48 -9.70 9.33
C THR A 299 3.90 -9.84 9.88
N LEU A 300 4.22 -9.15 10.98
CA LEU A 300 5.53 -9.20 11.64
C LEU A 300 5.78 -10.57 12.29
N ALA A 301 4.76 -11.17 12.89
CA ALA A 301 4.80 -12.52 13.45
C ALA A 301 4.90 -13.61 12.36
N ARG A 302 4.53 -13.28 11.11
CA ARG A 302 4.49 -14.19 9.95
C ARG A 302 3.45 -15.31 10.10
N SER A 303 2.45 -15.13 10.95
CA SER A 303 1.36 -16.09 11.16
C SER A 303 0.39 -16.12 9.96
N ALA A 304 0.27 -15.00 9.24
CA ALA A 304 -0.40 -14.91 7.96
C ALA A 304 0.27 -13.86 7.07
N VAL A 305 -0.04 -13.93 5.77
CA VAL A 305 0.53 -13.05 4.75
C VAL A 305 -0.56 -12.19 4.14
N PRO A 306 -0.51 -10.85 4.30
CA PRO A 306 -1.44 -9.95 3.64
C PRO A 306 -1.42 -10.13 2.12
N VAL A 307 -2.61 -10.29 1.52
CA VAL A 307 -2.81 -10.41 0.09
C VAL A 307 -3.57 -9.19 -0.43
N LEU A 308 -2.94 -8.51 -1.39
CA LEU A 308 -3.50 -7.43 -2.18
C LEU A 308 -3.59 -7.85 -3.64
N CYS A 309 -4.32 -7.08 -4.46
CA CYS A 309 -4.43 -7.36 -5.88
C CYS A 309 -4.46 -6.07 -6.72
N GLY A 310 -4.04 -6.17 -7.97
CA GLY A 310 -4.09 -5.05 -8.90
C GLY A 310 -3.58 -5.39 -10.29
N SER A 311 -3.42 -4.35 -11.09
CA SER A 311 -2.79 -4.42 -12.41
C SER A 311 -1.85 -3.24 -12.57
N SER A 312 -0.55 -3.51 -12.44
CA SER A 312 0.50 -2.50 -12.63
C SER A 312 0.52 -1.97 -14.06
N LEU A 313 0.20 -2.82 -15.05
CA LEU A 313 0.13 -2.42 -16.47
C LEU A 313 -1.03 -1.43 -16.72
N LYS A 314 -2.19 -1.68 -16.10
CA LYS A 314 -3.35 -0.79 -16.21
C LYS A 314 -3.37 0.33 -15.18
N ASN A 315 -2.28 0.49 -14.41
CA ASN A 315 -2.13 1.56 -13.42
C ASN A 315 -3.21 1.52 -12.31
N LYS A 316 -3.59 0.32 -11.85
CA LYS A 316 -4.61 0.09 -10.82
C LYS A 316 -4.06 -0.73 -9.65
N GLY A 317 -4.31 -0.29 -8.42
CA GLY A 317 -3.99 -1.05 -7.20
C GLY A 317 -2.57 -0.91 -6.66
N VAL A 318 -1.67 -0.20 -7.35
CA VAL A 318 -0.28 0.03 -6.86
C VAL A 318 -0.24 1.06 -5.71
N GLN A 319 -1.16 2.03 -5.67
CA GLN A 319 -1.19 3.01 -4.57
C GLN A 319 -1.63 2.37 -3.24
N PRO A 320 -2.72 1.56 -3.20
CA PRO A 320 -3.03 0.78 -2.00
C PRO A 320 -1.91 -0.18 -1.57
N LEU A 321 -1.11 -0.68 -2.52
CA LEU A 321 0.08 -1.47 -2.23
C LEU A 321 1.18 -0.64 -1.54
N LEU A 322 1.45 0.58 -2.01
CA LEU A 322 2.37 1.51 -1.33
C LEU A 322 1.88 1.86 0.08
N ASP A 323 0.57 2.05 0.25
CA ASP A 323 -0.04 2.26 1.57
C ASP A 323 0.21 1.03 2.47
N ALA A 324 -0.05 -0.18 1.98
CA ALA A 324 0.18 -1.43 2.71
C ALA A 324 1.65 -1.65 3.10
N ILE A 325 2.60 -1.29 2.23
CA ILE A 325 4.04 -1.33 2.55
C ILE A 325 4.35 -0.46 3.76
N THR A 326 3.83 0.76 3.82
CA THR A 326 4.08 1.65 4.96
C THR A 326 3.40 1.17 6.24
N LEU A 327 2.20 0.61 6.14
CA LEU A 327 1.39 0.19 7.28
C LEU A 327 1.83 -1.14 7.88
N TYR A 328 2.13 -2.16 7.07
CA TYR A 328 2.26 -3.54 7.55
C TYR A 328 3.68 -4.09 7.54
N LEU A 329 4.58 -3.59 6.68
CA LEU A 329 5.97 -4.07 6.65
C LEU A 329 6.81 -3.49 7.81
N PRO A 330 7.85 -4.21 8.25
CA PRO A 330 8.72 -3.79 9.35
C PRO A 330 9.47 -2.50 9.04
N SER A 331 9.71 -1.74 10.10
CA SER A 331 10.76 -0.74 10.14
C SER A 331 12.08 -1.40 10.59
N PRO A 332 13.24 -0.75 10.40
CA PRO A 332 14.50 -1.20 10.98
C PRO A 332 14.45 -1.47 12.49
N ASP A 333 13.57 -0.78 13.24
CA ASP A 333 13.41 -0.98 14.68
C ASP A 333 12.70 -2.30 15.02
N ASP A 334 11.92 -2.86 14.09
CA ASP A 334 11.17 -4.10 14.28
C ASP A 334 12.02 -5.35 13.98
N CYS A 335 13.25 -5.18 13.47
CA CYS A 335 14.17 -6.27 13.21
C CYS A 335 15.04 -6.54 14.45
N PRO A 336 14.97 -7.74 15.07
CA PRO A 336 15.87 -8.09 16.15
C PRO A 336 17.33 -8.08 15.67
N HIS A 337 18.25 -7.60 16.53
CA HIS A 337 19.67 -7.41 16.24
C HIS A 337 20.42 -8.68 15.77
N ASP A 338 19.84 -9.87 15.91
CA ASP A 338 20.42 -11.13 15.42
C ASP A 338 20.56 -11.19 13.89
N PHE A 339 19.83 -10.35 13.14
CA PHE A 339 20.01 -10.23 11.69
C PHE A 339 21.39 -9.69 11.26
N MET A 340 22.10 -8.98 12.15
CA MET A 340 23.43 -8.42 11.83
C MET A 340 24.51 -9.49 11.64
N TYR A 341 24.36 -10.68 12.24
CA TYR A 341 25.36 -11.74 12.14
C TYR A 341 25.34 -12.51 10.81
N VAL A 342 24.22 -12.49 10.08
CA VAL A 342 24.10 -13.21 8.80
C VAL A 342 24.65 -12.40 7.61
N CYS A 343 24.81 -11.08 7.78
CA CYS A 343 25.40 -10.22 6.74
C CYS A 343 26.92 -10.07 6.84
N MET A 344 27.55 -10.55 7.92
CA MET A 344 29.00 -10.41 8.16
C MET A 344 29.82 -11.69 7.96
N ASN A 345 29.19 -12.83 7.64
CA ASN A 345 29.89 -14.11 7.42
C ASN A 345 29.55 -14.73 6.06
#